data_AF-A0ABD1FDM5-F1
#
_entry.id   AF-A0ABD1FDM5-F1
#
_cell.length_a   1.000
_cell.length_b   1.000
_cell.length_c   1.000
_cell.angle_alpha   90.00
_cell.angle_beta   90.00
_cell.angle_gamma   90.00
#
_symmetry.space_group_name_H-M   'P 1'
#
loop_
_entity.id
_entity.type
_entity.pdbx_description
1 polymer ?
#
loop_
_entity_poly.entity_id
_entity_poly.type
_entity_poly.pdbx_seq_one_letter_code
_entity_poly.pdbx_strand_id
1 'polypeptide(L)' 'MKIDQENSGKKEGEVLTLIQSVSTRWNSCLDMIERFVELSAVVAKILATRSEKHKKVPDMIGFISTYNYA' A
#
# COMPACT_ATOMS: atom_id res chain seq x y z
N MET A 1 -10.85 -0.18 5.92
CA MET A 1 -11.37 0.47 4.69
C MET A 1 -12.84 0.86 4.81
N LYS A 2 -13.81 -0.07 4.86
CA LYS A 2 -15.23 0.30 5.07
C LYS A 2 -15.46 0.97 6.42
N ILE A 3 -14.84 0.42 7.46
CA ILE A 3 -14.81 0.99 8.82
C ILE A 3 -14.14 2.38 8.85
N ASP A 4 -13.05 2.59 8.09
CA ASP A 4 -12.37 3.89 8.05
C ASP A 4 -13.18 4.93 7.27
N GLN A 5 -13.89 4.51 6.21
CA GLN A 5 -14.84 5.36 5.47
C GLN A 5 -15.99 5.81 6.37
N GLU A 6 -16.60 4.86 7.10
CA GLU A 6 -17.66 5.13 8.07
C GLU A 6 -17.19 6.05 9.20
N ASN A 7 -15.99 5.83 9.73
CA ASN A 7 -15.43 6.64 10.82
C ASN A 7 -15.00 8.05 10.37
N SER A 8 -14.72 8.26 9.09
CA SER A 8 -14.26 9.56 8.56
C SER A 8 -15.34 10.33 7.78
N GLY A 9 -16.53 9.75 7.61
CA GLY A 9 -17.65 10.37 6.89
C GLY A 9 -17.40 10.56 5.39
N LYS A 10 -16.37 9.91 4.83
CA LYS A 10 -15.95 10.06 3.43
C LYS A 10 -16.71 9.10 2.51
N LYS A 11 -17.13 9.60 1.35
CA LYS A 11 -17.89 8.80 0.36
C LYS A 11 -17.02 7.74 -0.31
N GLU A 12 -17.67 6.69 -0.82
CA GLU A 12 -17.01 5.67 -1.63
C GLU A 12 -16.40 6.33 -2.90
N GLY A 13 -15.07 6.22 -3.05
CA GLY A 13 -14.30 6.92 -4.09
C GLY A 13 -13.43 8.08 -3.59
N GLU A 14 -13.69 8.62 -2.40
CA GLU A 14 -12.83 9.64 -1.75
C GLU A 14 -11.67 9.02 -0.95
N VAL A 15 -11.76 7.71 -0.70
CA VAL A 15 -10.68 6.96 -0.07
C VAL A 15 -9.83 6.31 -1.14
N LEU A 16 -8.57 6.75 -1.22
CA LEU A 16 -7.60 6.19 -2.15
C LEU A 16 -7.37 4.70 -1.82
N THR A 17 -7.50 3.85 -2.83
CA THR A 17 -7.28 2.41 -2.70
C THR A 17 -6.18 1.94 -3.63
N LEU A 18 -5.44 0.92 -3.20
CA LEU A 18 -4.56 0.18 -4.10
C LEU A 18 -5.42 -0.52 -5.15
N ILE A 19 -5.18 -0.17 -6.41
CA ILE A 19 -5.80 -0.81 -7.56
C ILE A 19 -4.70 -1.62 -8.22
N GLN A 20 -4.95 -2.90 -8.48
CA GLN A 20 -4.09 -3.68 -9.37
C GLN A 20 -4.46 -3.34 -10.81
N SER A 21 -3.48 -3.19 -11.70
CA SER A 21 -3.71 -2.80 -13.10
C SER A 21 -4.83 -3.63 -13.73
N VAL A 22 -5.96 -2.99 -14.01
CA VAL A 22 -7.09 -3.59 -14.74
C VAL A 22 -7.17 -2.91 -16.09
N SER A 23 -7.25 -3.72 -17.15
CA SER A 23 -7.20 -3.28 -18.56
C SER A 23 -8.39 -2.43 -19.02
N THR A 24 -9.21 -1.95 -18.09
CA THR A 24 -10.45 -1.22 -18.38
C THR A 24 -10.21 0.21 -18.85
N ARG A 25 -9.01 0.78 -18.63
CA ARG A 25 -8.61 2.12 -19.13
C ARG A 25 -7.14 2.15 -19.57
N TRP A 26 -6.85 2.90 -20.62
CA TRP A 26 -5.51 3.02 -21.24
C TRP A 26 -4.44 3.61 -20.31
N ASN A 27 -4.85 4.30 -19.24
CA ASN A 27 -3.98 4.91 -18.23
C ASN A 27 -3.92 4.12 -16.89
N SER A 28 -4.51 2.93 -16.84
CA SER A 28 -4.61 2.15 -15.59
C SER A 28 -3.28 1.84 -14.90
N CYS A 29 -2.19 1.71 -15.67
CA CYS A 29 -0.85 1.50 -15.12
C CYS A 29 -0.30 2.77 -14.44
N LEU A 30 -0.48 3.94 -15.07
CA LEU A 30 -0.07 5.22 -14.50
C LEU A 30 -0.86 5.50 -13.22
N ASP A 31 -2.18 5.40 -13.28
CA ASP A 31 -3.08 5.61 -12.14
C ASP A 31 -2.72 4.65 -10.98
N MET A 32 -2.33 3.41 -11.28
CA MET A 32 -1.86 2.44 -10.27
C MET A 32 -0.57 2.90 -9.60
N ILE A 33 0.43 3.33 -10.37
CA ILE A 33 1.73 3.74 -9.83
C ILE A 33 1.59 4.99 -8.98
N GLU A 34 0.85 6.00 -9.45
CA GLU A 34 0.62 7.24 -8.71
C GLU A 34 -0.05 6.96 -7.35
N ARG A 35 -1.10 6.14 -7.33
CA ARG A 35 -1.76 5.72 -6.09
C ARG A 35 -0.85 4.92 -5.17
N PHE A 36 0.01 4.06 -5.72
CA PHE A 36 0.98 3.31 -4.93
C PHE A 36 1.99 4.24 -4.26
N VAL A 37 2.48 5.27 -4.95
CA VAL A 37 3.41 6.26 -4.39
C VAL A 37 2.76 6.99 -3.22
N GLU A 38 1.52 7.46 -3.36
CA GLU A 38 0.77 8.12 -2.29
C GLU A 38 0.54 7.21 -1.07
N LEU A 39 0.26 5.93 -1.31
CA LEU A 39 -0.02 4.96 -0.24
C LEU A 39 1.23 4.24 0.28
N SER A 40 2.41 4.51 -0.28
CA SER A 40 3.64 3.74 -0.07
C SER A 40 4.04 3.61 1.41
N ALA A 41 3.88 4.67 2.20
CA ALA A 41 4.18 4.65 3.64
C ALA A 41 3.28 3.68 4.42
N VAL A 42 1.98 3.65 4.09
CA VAL A 42 1.02 2.73 4.71
C VAL A 42 1.31 1.29 4.29
N VAL A 43 1.60 1.08 3.01
CA VAL A 43 1.97 -0.23 2.46
C VAL A 43 3.25 -0.75 3.10
N ALA A 44 4.29 0.07 3.20
CA ALA A 44 5.56 -0.28 3.84
C ALA A 44 5.36 -0.70 5.30
N LYS A 45 4.55 0.03 6.07
CA LYS A 45 4.23 -0.31 7.46
C LYS A 45 3.55 -1.69 7.57
N ILE A 46 2.59 -1.98 6.69
CA ILE A 46 1.90 -3.28 6.67
C ILE A 46 2.87 -4.40 6.28
N LEU A 47 3.73 -4.18 5.28
CA LEU A 47 4.71 -5.15 4.81
C LEU A 47 5.78 -5.44 5.86
N ALA A 48 6.29 -4.42 6.55
CA ALA A 48 7.24 -4.58 7.65
C ALA A 48 6.63 -5.44 8.78
N THR A 49 5.40 -5.13 9.19
CA THR A 49 4.69 -5.91 10.23
C THR A 49 4.48 -7.38 9.84
N ARG A 50 4.31 -7.67 8.54
CA ARG A 50 4.15 -9.05 8.04
C ARG A 50 5.47 -9.78 7.83
N SER A 51 6.54 -9.05 7.50
CA SER A 51 7.89 -9.58 7.32
C SER A 51 8.42 -10.24 8.59
N GLU A 52 8.14 -9.66 9.77
CA GLU A 52 8.50 -10.24 11.07
C GLU A 52 7.92 -11.65 11.28
N LYS A 53 6.77 -11.95 10.66
CA LYS A 53 6.06 -13.23 10.80
C LYS A 53 6.44 -14.26 9.75
N HIS A 54 7.00 -13.85 8.61
CA HIS A 54 7.30 -14.74 7.48
C HIS A 54 8.77 -14.65 7.07
N LYS A 55 9.54 -15.71 7.31
CA LYS A 55 10.98 -15.80 6.96
C LYS A 55 11.30 -15.74 5.46
N LYS A 56 10.31 -15.77 4.58
CA LYS A 56 10.48 -15.71 3.12
C LYS A 56 9.83 -14.43 2.59
N VAL A 57 10.49 -13.30 2.83
CA VAL A 57 10.15 -12.04 2.18
C VAL A 57 11.17 -11.74 1.08
N PRO A 58 10.77 -11.09 -0.02
CA PRO A 58 11.70 -10.58 -1.02
C PRO A 58 12.71 -9.60 -0.39
N ASP A 59 13.96 -9.65 -0.83
CA ASP A 59 15.06 -8.83 -0.29
C ASP A 59 14.74 -7.33 -0.25
N MET A 60 13.99 -6.85 -1.24
CA MET A 60 13.52 -5.45 -1.34
C MET A 60 12.79 -4.96 -0.08
N ILE A 61 12.10 -5.86 0.64
CA ILE A 61 11.37 -5.54 1.87
C ILE A 61 12.27 -5.74 3.10
N GLY A 62 13.17 -6.73 3.05
CA GLY A 62 14.05 -7.09 4.17
C GLY A 62 15.03 -5.98 4.58
N PHE A 63 15.47 -5.14 3.63
CA PHE A 63 16.43 -4.06 3.92
C PHE A 63 15.88 -2.93 4.82
N ILE A 64 14.55 -2.71 4.84
CA ILE A 64 13.95 -1.59 5.59
C ILE A 64 14.00 -1.82 7.11
N SER A 65 14.06 -3.09 7.54
CA SER A 65 14.04 -3.41 8.98
C SER A 65 15.35 -3.05 9.69
N THR A 66 16.46 -2.92 8.96
CA THR A 66 17.80 -2.75 9.54
C THR A 66 18.18 -1.28 9.77
N TYR A 67 17.49 -0.32 9.14
CA TYR A 67 17.84 1.11 9.18
C TYR A 67 16.99 1.97 10.12
N ASN A 68 15.98 1.39 10.80
CA ASN A 68 15.15 2.13 11.78
C ASN A 68 15.48 1.81 13.25
N TYR A 69 16.65 1.22 13.51
CA TYR A 69 17.24 1.08 14.84
C TYR A 69 18.70 1.54 14.80
N ALA A 70 18.90 2.86 14.73
CA ALA A 70 20.14 3.54 15.07
C ALA A 70 19.78 4.86 15.74
#